data_AF-A0A8B4UIJ2-F1
#
_entry.id   AF-A0A8B4UIJ2-F1
#
_cell.length_a   1.000
_cell.length_b   1.000
_cell.length_c   1.000
_cell.angle_alpha   90.00
_cell.angle_beta   90.00
_cell.angle_gamma   90.00
#
_symmetry.space_group_name_H-M   'P 1'
#
loop_
_entity.id
_entity.type
_entity.pdbx_description
1 polymer ?
#
loop_
_entity_poly.entity_id
_entity_poly.type
_entity_poly.pdbx_seq_one_letter_code
_entity_poly.pdbx_strand_id
1 'polypeptide(L)'
;MSEAKPQDGSTVKGYRTLTTGDIERMNRLKGVSRHFCSLLDTEREVATAEVVERCSQAETERAEALRCLAIARTKMQEACMWACRAVARPDADC
;
A
#
# COMPACT_ATOMS: atom_id res chain seq x y z
N MET A 1 21.31 -2.44 27.78
CA MET A 1 20.15 -1.97 26.98
C MET A 1 20.71 -1.13 25.86
N SER A 2 20.70 -1.60 24.61
CA SER A 2 21.22 -0.83 23.48
C SER A 2 20.15 0.17 23.05
N GLU A 3 20.44 1.46 23.21
CA GLU A 3 19.61 2.55 22.71
C GLU A 3 19.49 2.45 21.18
N ALA A 4 18.25 2.52 20.68
CA ALA A 4 18.00 2.58 19.25
C ALA A 4 18.54 3.92 18.72
N LYS A 5 19.45 3.88 17.73
CA LYS A 5 19.93 5.09 17.07
C LYS A 5 18.76 5.83 16.41
N PRO A 6 18.72 7.18 16.50
CA PRO A 6 17.76 7.98 15.75
C PRO A 6 17.95 7.73 14.25
N GLN A 7 16.86 7.60 13.50
CA GLN A 7 16.91 7.40 12.05
C GLN A 7 17.46 8.66 11.37
N ASP A 8 18.78 8.67 11.15
CA ASP A 8 19.58 9.75 10.60
C ASP A 8 19.50 9.87 9.06
N GLY A 9 18.58 9.14 8.43
CA GLY A 9 18.46 9.09 6.98
C GLY A 9 19.67 8.43 6.30
N SER A 10 20.56 7.75 7.04
CA SER A 10 21.62 6.97 6.44
C SER A 10 21.04 5.90 5.51
N THR A 11 21.63 5.81 4.33
CA THR A 11 21.18 4.99 3.21
C THR A 11 20.89 3.57 3.69
N VAL A 12 19.65 3.12 3.52
CA VAL A 12 19.23 1.74 3.81
C VAL A 12 20.25 0.79 3.20
N LYS A 13 21.09 0.17 4.06
CA LYS A 13 22.09 -0.82 3.64
C LYS A 13 21.37 -2.07 3.13
N GLY A 14 21.79 -2.59 1.98
CA GLY A 14 21.20 -3.77 1.31
C GLY A 14 20.66 -3.52 -0.11
N TYR A 15 20.58 -2.26 -0.53
CA TYR A 15 20.29 -1.89 -1.92
C TYR A 15 21.53 -1.30 -2.58
N ARG A 16 21.70 -1.55 -3.88
CA ARG A 16 22.59 -0.74 -4.72
C ARG A 16 22.27 0.75 -4.52
N THR A 17 23.27 1.62 -4.67
CA THR A 17 23.03 3.07 -4.69
C THR A 17 21.99 3.39 -5.77
N LEU A 18 20.86 3.97 -5.35
CA LEU A 18 19.79 4.36 -6.25
C LEU A 18 20.19 5.64 -6.99
N THR A 19 20.00 5.64 -8.31
CA THR A 19 20.14 6.86 -9.10
C THR A 19 18.93 7.78 -8.87
N THR A 20 19.07 9.06 -9.19
CA THR A 20 17.94 10.01 -9.19
C THR A 20 16.77 9.49 -10.03
N GLY A 21 17.06 8.88 -11.19
CA GLY A 21 16.04 8.27 -12.06
C GLY A 21 15.36 7.05 -11.44
N ASP A 22 16.06 6.25 -10.63
CA ASP A 22 15.44 5.15 -9.87
C ASP A 22 14.44 5.68 -8.84
N ILE A 23 14.84 6.72 -8.09
CA ILE A 23 14.02 7.37 -7.08
C ILE A 23 12.76 7.99 -7.72
N GLU A 24 12.92 8.68 -8.86
CA GLU A 24 11.79 9.27 -9.57
C GLU A 24 10.79 8.19 -10.01
N ARG A 25 11.26 7.08 -10.60
CA ARG A 25 10.38 5.98 -11.01
C ARG A 25 9.66 5.33 -9.83
N MET A 26 10.36 5.11 -8.71
CA MET A 26 9.73 4.59 -7.48
C MET A 26 8.69 5.56 -6.92
N ASN A 27 8.96 6.86 -6.93
CA ASN A 27 8.02 7.88 -6.46
C ASN A 27 6.77 7.97 -7.33
N ARG A 28 6.89 7.78 -8.65
CA ARG A 28 5.75 7.67 -9.57
C ARG A 28 4.87 6.45 -9.21
N LEU A 29 5.48 5.27 -8.99
CA LEU A 29 4.76 4.06 -8.56
C LEU A 29 4.04 4.28 -7.21
N LYS A 30 4.75 4.85 -6.22
CA LYS A 30 4.18 5.19 -4.90
C LYS A 30 3.07 6.24 -5.01
N GLY A 31 3.17 7.17 -5.96
CA GLY A 31 2.14 8.16 -6.24
C GLY A 31 0.84 7.50 -6.69
N VAL A 32 0.91 6.61 -7.68
CA VAL A 32 -0.25 5.85 -8.17
C VAL A 32 -0.86 4.99 -7.05
N SER A 33 -0.03 4.28 -6.29
CA SER A 33 -0.50 3.44 -5.17
C SER A 33 -1.25 4.25 -4.10
N ARG A 34 -0.71 5.41 -3.71
CA ARG A 34 -1.37 6.30 -2.75
C ARG A 34 -2.69 6.84 -3.29
N HIS A 35 -2.72 7.26 -4.54
CA HIS A 35 -3.94 7.76 -5.17
C HIS A 35 -5.02 6.66 -5.22
N PHE A 36 -4.68 5.46 -5.66
CA PHE A 36 -5.61 4.33 -5.69
C PHE A 36 -6.12 3.98 -4.28
N CYS A 37 -5.25 3.92 -3.27
CA CYS A 37 -5.67 3.67 -1.89
C CYS A 37 -6.62 4.76 -1.37
N SER A 38 -6.42 6.02 -1.75
CA SER A 38 -7.34 7.12 -1.41
C SER A 38 -8.72 6.93 -2.04
N LEU A 39 -8.79 6.47 -3.29
CA LEU A 39 -10.06 6.15 -3.94
C LEU A 39 -10.77 4.99 -3.23
N LEU A 40 -10.04 3.95 -2.81
CA LEU A 40 -10.61 2.86 -2.02
C LEU A 40 -11.14 3.32 -0.66
N ASP A 41 -10.52 4.32 -0.03
CA ASP A 41 -11.04 4.90 1.21
C ASP A 41 -12.38 5.59 0.99
N THR A 42 -12.52 6.36 -0.09
CA THR A 42 -13.80 6.97 -0.49
C THR A 42 -14.87 5.91 -0.74
N GLU A 43 -14.57 4.86 -1.50
CA GLU A 43 -15.55 3.77 -1.74
C GLU A 43 -15.93 3.03 -0.44
N ARG A 44 -14.97 2.86 0.48
CA ARG A 44 -15.25 2.27 1.80
C ARG A 44 -16.20 3.15 2.61
N GLU A 45 -16.01 4.47 2.58
CA GLU A 45 -16.88 5.42 3.25
C GLU A 45 -18.30 5.36 2.70
N VAL A 46 -18.46 5.31 1.37
CA VAL A 46 -19.76 5.14 0.70
C VAL A 46 -20.43 3.84 1.13
N ALA A 47 -19.73 2.70 1.04
CA ALA A 47 -20.27 1.40 1.44
C ALA A 47 -20.61 1.33 2.93
N THR A 48 -19.87 2.02 3.79
CA THR A 48 -20.14 2.04 5.24
C THR A 48 -21.35 2.91 5.58
N ALA A 49 -21.53 4.02 4.87
CA ALA A 49 -22.66 4.93 5.07
C ALA A 49 -24.00 4.37 4.56
N GLU A 50 -23.96 3.34 3.72
CA GLU A 50 -25.16 2.66 3.22
C GLU A 50 -25.99 2.05 4.36
N VAL A 51 -27.23 2.52 4.47
CA VAL A 51 -28.21 2.00 5.45
C VAL A 51 -28.86 0.76 4.86
N VAL A 52 -28.58 -0.40 5.45
CA VAL A 52 -29.14 -1.70 5.06
C VAL A 52 -29.91 -2.30 6.22
N GLU A 53 -30.96 -3.06 5.90
CA GLU A 53 -31.72 -3.81 6.90
C GLU A 53 -30.87 -4.92 7.51
N ARG A 54 -31.01 -5.15 8.83
CA ARG A 54 -30.28 -6.21 9.53
C ARG A 54 -30.75 -7.60 9.09
N CYS A 55 -29.82 -8.55 9.07
CA CYS A 55 -30.03 -9.92 8.63
C CYS A 55 -30.56 -10.02 7.19
N SER A 56 -30.33 -8.98 6.37
CA SER A 56 -30.76 -8.95 4.98
C SER A 56 -29.65 -9.41 4.03
N GLN A 57 -30.06 -9.75 2.81
CA GLN A 57 -29.12 -10.00 1.71
C GLN A 57 -28.24 -8.77 1.44
N ALA A 58 -28.80 -7.56 1.51
CA ALA A 58 -28.05 -6.32 1.32
C ALA A 58 -26.97 -6.10 2.40
N GLU A 59 -27.22 -6.52 3.65
CA GLU A 59 -26.17 -6.49 4.69
C GLU A 59 -25.00 -7.42 4.35
N THR A 60 -25.30 -8.60 3.80
CA THR A 60 -24.28 -9.57 3.38
C THR A 60 -23.47 -9.03 2.20
N GLU A 61 -24.13 -8.44 1.21
CA GLU A 61 -23.49 -7.84 0.03
C GLU A 61 -22.60 -6.65 0.41
N ARG A 62 -23.07 -5.78 1.32
CA ARG A 62 -22.26 -4.67 1.86
C ARG A 62 -21.03 -5.19 2.59
N ALA A 63 -21.17 -6.24 3.41
CA ALA A 63 -20.02 -6.84 4.11
C ALA A 63 -19.01 -7.45 3.13
N GLU A 64 -19.48 -8.10 2.07
CA GLU A 64 -18.64 -8.62 0.99
C GLU A 64 -17.92 -7.49 0.23
N ALA A 65 -18.62 -6.41 -0.11
CA ALA A 65 -18.03 -5.25 -0.75
C ALA A 65 -16.90 -4.63 0.09
N LEU A 66 -17.13 -4.43 1.40
CA LEU A 66 -16.11 -3.94 2.33
C LEU A 66 -14.89 -4.87 2.40
N ARG A 67 -15.11 -6.19 2.40
CA ARG A 67 -14.03 -7.18 2.34
C ARG A 67 -13.24 -7.09 1.05
N CYS A 68 -13.91 -6.95 -0.10
CA CYS A 68 -13.27 -6.78 -1.40
C CYS A 68 -12.40 -5.52 -1.44
N LEU A 69 -12.88 -4.39 -0.90
CA LEU A 69 -12.10 -3.15 -0.79
C LEU A 69 -10.85 -3.32 0.10
N ALA A 70 -10.96 -4.04 1.21
CA ALA A 70 -9.83 -4.34 2.08
C ALA A 70 -8.77 -5.22 1.38
N ILE A 71 -9.21 -6.23 0.61
CA ILE A 71 -8.33 -7.06 -0.21
C ILE A 71 -7.64 -6.23 -1.29
N ALA A 72 -8.40 -5.39 -2.01
CA ALA A 72 -7.86 -4.52 -3.05
C ALA A 72 -6.76 -3.59 -2.52
N ARG A 73 -6.96 -3.02 -1.32
CA ARG A 73 -5.95 -2.18 -0.66
C ARG A 73 -4.67 -2.95 -0.39
N THR A 74 -4.78 -4.11 0.24
CA THR A 74 -3.63 -4.99 0.54
C THR A 74 -2.89 -5.36 -0.73
N LYS A 75 -3.62 -5.73 -1.79
CA LYS A 75 -3.02 -6.11 -3.07
C LYS A 75 -2.35 -4.95 -3.79
N MET A 76 -2.90 -3.74 -3.74
CA MET A 76 -2.24 -2.56 -4.28
C MET A 76 -0.94 -2.25 -3.54
N GLN A 77 -0.96 -2.32 -2.21
CA GLN A 77 0.23 -2.08 -1.38
C GLN A 77 1.31 -3.14 -1.64
N GLU A 78 0.92 -4.41 -1.73
CA GLU A 78 1.80 -5.52 -2.08
C GLU A 78 2.40 -5.34 -3.48
N ALA A 79 1.58 -5.02 -4.49
CA ALA A 79 2.05 -4.75 -5.84
C ALA A 79 3.04 -3.57 -5.89
N CYS A 80 2.75 -2.48 -5.18
CA CYS A 80 3.62 -1.32 -5.10
C CYS A 80 4.96 -1.65 -4.43
N MET A 81 4.94 -2.46 -3.36
CA MET A 81 6.13 -2.95 -2.68
C MET A 81 7.00 -3.77 -3.65
N TRP A 82 6.43 -4.77 -4.32
CA TRP A 82 7.17 -5.61 -5.27
C TRP A 82 7.71 -4.80 -6.46
N ALA A 83 6.93 -3.85 -6.99
CA ALA A 83 7.39 -2.96 -8.06
C ALA A 83 8.57 -2.07 -7.61
N CYS A 84 8.50 -1.51 -6.39
CA CYS A 84 9.61 -0.74 -5.82
C CYS A 84 10.85 -1.61 -5.59
N ARG A 85 10.68 -2.86 -5.11
CA ARG A 85 11.79 -3.81 -4.94
C ARG A 85 12.44 -4.15 -6.29
N ALA A 86 11.66 -4.32 -7.35
CA ALA A 86 12.15 -4.59 -8.69
C ALA A 86 12.98 -3.42 -9.26
N VAL A 87 12.61 -2.16 -8.97
CA VAL A 87 13.43 -0.99 -9.33
C VAL A 87 14.71 -0.93 -8.50
N ALA A 88 14.57 -1.17 -7.20
CA ALA A 88 15.67 -1.05 -6.26
C ALA A 88 16.75 -2.13 -6.50
N ARG A 89 16.35 -3.34 -6.91
CA ARG A 89 17.26 -4.49 -7.13
C ARG A 89 18.17 -4.71 -5.90
N PRO A 90 17.59 -5.04 -4.73
CA PRO A 90 18.40 -5.40 -3.56
C PRO A 90 19.28 -6.60 -3.88
N ASP A 91 20.46 -6.63 -3.27
CA ASP A 91 21.36 -7.77 -3.40
C ASP A 91 20.73 -9.02 -2.76
N ALA A 92 21.11 -10.21 -3.27
CA ALA A 92 20.48 -11.48 -2.88
C ALA A 92 20.68 -11.85 -1.40
N ASP A 93 21.60 -11.18 -0.69
CA ASP A 93 21.91 -11.39 0.72
C ASP A 93 20.99 -10.57 1.67
N CYS A 94 19.85 -10.07 1.16
CA CYS A 94 18.99 -9.11 1.86
C CYS A 94 17.50 -9.50 1.94
#